data_AF-A0A5K0X3T9-F1
#
_entry.id   AF-A0A5K0X3T9-F1
#
_cell.length_a   1.000
_cell.length_b   1.000
_cell.length_c   1.000
_cell.angle_alpha   90.00
_cell.angle_beta   90.00
_cell.angle_gamma   90.00
#
_symmetry.space_group_name_H-M   'P 1'
#
loop_
_entity.id
_entity.type
_entity.pdbx_description
1 polymer ?
#
loop_
_entity_poly.entity_id
_entity_poly.type
_entity_poly.pdbx_seq_one_letter_code
_entity_poly.pdbx_strand_id
1 'polypeptide(L)'
;VGTLNYMSPEAFMCNDQDSEGNTIKCGRPSDIWSLGCILYQMVYGRTPFAEQKTLWAKYKVITDKNHKITYGPVSNPWLVDLMKKCLAWDRNERWRIPQLLNHPFLAPPVPSYLPSSLDQQCGLLMQISEEYSVVPEVSVLCSQLKQLIVGFSRDTQGSL
;
A
#
# COMPACT_ATOMS: atom_id res chain seq x y z
N VAL A 1 2.44 1.72 -27.30
CA VAL A 1 1.37 0.71 -27.09
C VAL A 1 1.40 0.31 -25.61
N GLY A 2 0.53 0.89 -24.77
CA GLY A 2 0.83 1.07 -23.32
C GLY A 2 -0.01 0.30 -22.28
N THR A 3 -1.18 -0.26 -22.61
CA THR A 3 -2.12 -0.70 -21.54
C THR A 3 -2.00 -2.18 -21.15
N LEU A 4 -1.44 -3.02 -22.02
CA LEU A 4 -1.51 -4.49 -21.89
C LEU A 4 -0.76 -5.06 -20.68
N ASN A 5 0.20 -4.31 -20.13
CA ASN A 5 0.96 -4.74 -18.94
C ASN A 5 0.14 -4.69 -17.64
N TYR A 6 -1.01 -4.01 -17.67
CA TYR A 6 -1.86 -3.78 -16.50
C TYR A 6 -3.17 -4.56 -16.56
N MET A 7 -3.37 -5.36 -17.61
CA MET A 7 -4.60 -6.12 -17.84
C MET A 7 -4.62 -7.36 -16.95
N SER A 8 -5.77 -7.61 -16.32
CA SER A 8 -6.00 -8.74 -15.42
C SER A 8 -6.29 -10.04 -16.17
N PRO A 9 -6.12 -11.22 -15.55
CA PRO A 9 -6.39 -12.51 -16.19
C PRO A 9 -7.80 -12.59 -16.77
N GLU A 10 -8.79 -12.14 -16.00
CA GLU A 10 -10.19 -12.16 -16.45
C GLU A 10 -10.45 -11.24 -17.64
N ALA A 11 -9.73 -10.12 -17.77
CA ALA A 11 -9.87 -9.21 -18.91
C ALA A 11 -9.31 -9.82 -20.21
N PHE A 12 -8.32 -10.71 -20.11
CA PHE A 12 -7.84 -11.51 -21.23
C PHE A 12 -8.80 -12.66 -21.59
N MET A 13 -9.60 -13.13 -20.62
CA MET A 13 -10.56 -14.22 -20.78
C MET A 13 -11.98 -13.75 -21.11
N CYS A 14 -12.20 -12.44 -21.31
CA CYS A 14 -13.51 -11.78 -21.53
C CYS A 14 -14.32 -12.24 -22.77
N ASN A 15 -13.97 -13.36 -23.41
CA ASN A 15 -14.79 -14.02 -24.42
C ASN A 15 -15.78 -15.04 -23.84
N ASP A 16 -15.70 -15.37 -22.55
CA ASP A 16 -16.72 -16.20 -21.91
C ASP A 16 -17.96 -15.34 -21.62
N GLN A 17 -19.00 -15.56 -22.41
CA GLN A 17 -20.36 -15.18 -22.02
C GLN A 17 -20.76 -16.11 -20.87
N ASP A 18 -21.43 -15.59 -19.85
CA ASP A 18 -22.11 -16.49 -18.91
C ASP A 18 -23.18 -17.31 -19.66
N SER A 19 -23.73 -18.34 -19.01
CA SER A 19 -24.79 -19.19 -19.58
C SER A 19 -26.05 -18.41 -20.01
N GLU A 20 -26.11 -17.12 -19.70
CA GLU A 20 -27.22 -16.18 -19.93
C GLU A 20 -26.87 -15.10 -20.98
N GLY A 21 -25.67 -15.15 -21.59
CA GLY A 21 -25.25 -14.22 -22.65
C GLY A 21 -24.72 -12.87 -22.16
N ASN A 22 -24.49 -12.68 -20.86
CA ASN A 22 -23.92 -11.45 -20.32
C ASN A 22 -22.40 -11.44 -20.48
N THR A 23 -21.88 -10.34 -21.00
CA THR A 23 -20.43 -10.08 -21.04
C THR A 23 -19.89 -10.01 -19.62
N ILE A 24 -18.90 -10.83 -19.28
CA ILE A 24 -18.13 -10.67 -18.04
C ILE A 24 -17.49 -9.28 -18.06
N LYS A 25 -18.06 -8.33 -17.32
CA LYS A 25 -17.54 -6.96 -17.26
C LYS A 25 -16.28 -6.96 -16.40
N CYS A 26 -15.19 -6.41 -16.95
CA CYS A 26 -14.05 -5.93 -16.15
C CYS A 26 -14.61 -5.04 -15.05
N GLY A 27 -14.45 -5.48 -13.80
CA GLY A 27 -15.07 -4.83 -12.65
C GLY A 27 -14.04 -4.34 -11.66
N ARG A 28 -14.51 -3.93 -10.48
CA ARG A 28 -13.65 -3.47 -9.38
C ARG A 28 -12.43 -4.39 -9.10
N PRO A 29 -12.52 -5.74 -9.15
CA PRO A 29 -11.34 -6.59 -8.98
C PRO A 29 -10.26 -6.38 -10.05
N SER A 30 -10.62 -6.06 -11.29
CA SER A 30 -9.66 -5.80 -12.36
C SER A 30 -8.87 -4.51 -12.11
N ASP A 31 -9.50 -3.50 -11.51
CA ASP A 31 -8.81 -2.29 -11.06
C ASP A 31 -7.80 -2.56 -9.93
N ILE A 32 -8.10 -3.52 -9.05
CA ILE A 32 -7.14 -3.93 -8.00
C ILE A 32 -5.91 -4.60 -8.62
N TRP A 33 -6.09 -5.40 -9.67
CA TRP A 33 -4.96 -6.01 -10.36
C TRP A 33 -4.07 -4.96 -11.01
N SER A 34 -4.66 -4.00 -11.74
CA SER A 34 -3.90 -2.92 -12.37
C SER A 34 -3.18 -2.06 -11.34
N LEU A 35 -3.79 -1.80 -10.17
CA LEU A 35 -3.14 -1.19 -9.02
C LEU A 35 -1.93 -2.01 -8.54
N GLY A 36 -2.07 -3.33 -8.42
CA GLY A 36 -0.97 -4.24 -8.09
C GLY A 36 0.19 -4.14 -9.08
N CYS A 37 -0.10 -4.08 -10.39
CA CYS A 37 0.90 -3.89 -11.43
C CYS A 37 1.61 -2.53 -11.32
N ILE A 38 0.87 -1.46 -10.98
CA ILE A 38 1.43 -0.12 -10.77
C ILE A 38 2.35 -0.11 -9.55
N LEU A 39 1.93 -0.69 -8.42
CA LEU A 39 2.77 -0.80 -7.22
C LEU A 39 4.05 -1.57 -7.50
N TYR A 40 3.93 -2.70 -8.20
CA TYR A 40 5.10 -3.48 -8.62
C TYR A 40 6.04 -2.67 -9.51
N GLN A 41 5.51 -1.92 -10.47
CA GLN A 41 6.27 -1.04 -11.35
C GLN A 41 6.97 0.09 -10.59
N MET A 42 6.34 0.66 -9.56
CA MET A 42 6.95 1.68 -8.69
C MET A 42 8.13 1.12 -7.89
N VAL A 43 8.03 -0.14 -7.44
CA VAL A 43 9.07 -0.79 -6.62
C VAL A 43 10.24 -1.31 -7.46
N TYR A 44 9.96 -1.98 -8.57
CA TYR A 44 10.96 -2.71 -9.35
C TYR A 44 11.34 -2.03 -10.67
N GLY A 45 10.75 -0.88 -10.99
CA GLY A 45 11.01 -0.16 -12.25
C GLY A 45 10.47 -0.86 -13.50
N ARG A 46 9.73 -1.96 -13.35
CA ARG A 46 9.06 -2.70 -14.44
C ARG A 46 7.79 -3.37 -13.95
N THR A 47 6.82 -3.61 -14.84
CA THR A 47 5.61 -4.38 -14.51
C THR A 47 5.92 -5.87 -14.28
N PRO A 48 5.05 -6.63 -13.57
CA PRO A 48 5.31 -8.03 -13.26
C PRO A 48 5.58 -8.90 -14.50
N PHE A 49 4.94 -8.57 -15.63
CA PHE A 49 5.01 -9.33 -16.88
C PHE A 49 5.77 -8.59 -18.00
N ALA A 50 6.60 -7.60 -17.64
CA ALA A 50 7.32 -6.78 -18.61
C ALA A 50 8.26 -7.59 -19.52
N GLU A 51 8.75 -8.74 -19.05
CA GLU A 51 9.64 -9.63 -19.80
C GLU A 51 8.95 -10.25 -21.03
N GLN A 52 7.63 -10.40 -20.97
CA GLN A 52 6.85 -10.98 -22.05
C GLN A 52 6.60 -9.92 -23.12
N LYS A 53 7.35 -9.96 -24.23
CA LYS A 53 7.25 -8.92 -25.27
C LYS A 53 5.98 -9.03 -26.11
N THR A 54 5.49 -10.25 -26.34
CA THR A 54 4.32 -10.49 -27.19
C THR A 54 3.04 -10.58 -26.36
N LEU A 55 1.92 -10.18 -26.99
CA LEU A 55 0.59 -10.31 -26.43
C LEU A 55 0.26 -11.75 -26.05
N TRP A 56 0.58 -12.70 -26.94
CA TRP A 56 0.32 -14.12 -26.71
C TRP A 56 1.13 -14.69 -25.53
N ALA A 57 2.39 -14.27 -25.37
CA ALA A 57 3.20 -14.68 -24.23
C ALA A 57 2.62 -14.14 -22.91
N LYS A 58 2.17 -12.87 -22.89
CA LYS A 58 1.47 -12.31 -21.72
C LYS A 58 0.19 -13.06 -21.41
N TYR A 59 -0.66 -13.27 -22.42
CA TYR A 59 -1.88 -14.05 -22.28
C TYR A 59 -1.59 -15.39 -21.59
N LYS A 60 -0.70 -16.20 -22.18
CA LYS A 60 -0.35 -17.53 -21.68
C LYS A 60 0.10 -17.51 -20.21
N VAL A 61 0.95 -16.54 -19.85
CA VAL A 61 1.53 -16.42 -18.51
C VAL A 61 0.50 -15.90 -17.50
N ILE A 62 -0.28 -14.89 -17.87
CA ILE A 62 -1.26 -14.25 -16.98
C ILE A 62 -2.47 -15.15 -16.74
N THR A 63 -2.89 -15.94 -17.74
CA THR A 63 -4.00 -16.90 -17.61
C THR A 63 -3.59 -18.21 -16.91
N ASP A 64 -2.30 -18.47 -16.73
CA ASP A 64 -1.83 -19.68 -16.05
C ASP A 64 -1.91 -19.52 -14.52
N LYS A 65 -2.86 -20.25 -13.91
CA LYS A 65 -3.05 -20.29 -12.45
C LYS A 65 -1.81 -20.74 -11.66
N ASN A 66 -0.92 -21.52 -12.29
CA ASN A 66 0.28 -22.03 -11.63
C ASN A 66 1.47 -21.07 -11.77
N HIS A 67 1.35 -20.05 -12.61
CA HIS A 67 2.39 -19.05 -12.76
C HIS A 67 2.48 -18.21 -11.49
N LYS A 68 3.68 -18.11 -10.92
CA LYS A 68 3.96 -17.31 -9.74
C LYS A 68 4.72 -16.06 -10.14
N ILE A 69 4.23 -14.91 -9.70
CA ILE A 69 4.93 -13.64 -9.84
C ILE A 69 6.14 -13.65 -8.92
N THR A 70 7.31 -13.33 -9.47
CA THR A 70 8.55 -13.18 -8.72
C THR A 70 8.58 -11.81 -8.06
N TYR A 71 8.93 -11.74 -6.79
CA TYR A 71 9.13 -10.50 -6.05
C TYR A 71 10.59 -10.44 -5.60
N GLY A 72 11.31 -9.39 -5.98
CA GLY A 72 12.69 -9.17 -5.54
C GLY A 72 12.77 -8.79 -4.05
N PRO A 73 13.98 -8.74 -3.47
CA PRO A 73 14.16 -8.27 -2.11
C PRO A 73 13.77 -6.79 -1.99
N VAL A 74 13.03 -6.44 -0.94
CA VAL A 74 12.67 -5.06 -0.61
C VAL A 74 12.80 -4.83 0.88
N SER A 75 13.03 -3.58 1.29
CA SER A 75 13.20 -3.23 2.70
C SER A 75 11.91 -3.39 3.52
N ASN A 76 10.73 -3.22 2.89
CA ASN A 76 9.45 -3.30 3.58
C ASN A 76 8.65 -4.56 3.16
N PRO A 77 8.54 -5.59 4.04
CA PRO A 77 7.82 -6.81 3.72
C PRO A 77 6.30 -6.61 3.58
N TRP A 78 5.71 -5.61 4.25
CA TRP A 78 4.29 -5.29 4.12
C TRP A 78 3.94 -4.79 2.71
N LEU A 79 4.88 -4.12 2.03
CA LEU A 79 4.65 -3.72 0.64
C LEU A 79 4.53 -4.93 -0.29
N VAL A 80 5.39 -5.94 -0.09
CA VAL A 80 5.30 -7.20 -0.87
C VAL A 80 3.99 -7.93 -0.59
N ASP A 81 3.58 -7.99 0.68
CA ASP A 81 2.31 -8.63 1.02
C ASP A 81 1.13 -7.93 0.36
N LEU A 82 1.05 -6.59 0.46
CA LEU A 82 0.01 -5.80 -0.20
C LEU A 82 -0.02 -6.07 -1.71
N MET A 83 1.14 -6.07 -2.38
CA MET A 83 1.22 -6.38 -3.81
C MET A 83 0.71 -7.79 -4.13
N LYS A 84 1.01 -8.80 -3.30
CA LYS A 84 0.50 -10.16 -3.47
C LYS A 84 -1.02 -10.22 -3.32
N LYS A 85 -1.60 -9.47 -2.37
CA LYS A 85 -3.06 -9.38 -2.20
C LYS A 85 -3.75 -8.73 -3.41
N CYS A 86 -3.10 -7.74 -4.03
CA CYS A 86 -3.59 -7.10 -5.25
C CYS A 86 -3.46 -7.99 -6.50
N LEU A 87 -2.36 -8.75 -6.59
CA LEU A 87 -2.02 -9.59 -7.74
C LEU A 87 -2.44 -11.06 -7.55
N ALA A 88 -3.45 -11.32 -6.72
CA ALA A 88 -4.07 -12.64 -6.63
C ALA A 88 -4.72 -12.98 -7.98
N TRP A 89 -4.41 -14.17 -8.50
CA TRP A 89 -4.91 -14.63 -9.79
C TRP A 89 -6.43 -14.77 -9.77
N ASP A 90 -6.98 -15.46 -8.77
CA ASP A 90 -8.43 -15.55 -8.57
C ASP A 90 -9.00 -14.21 -8.11
N ARG A 91 -9.99 -13.71 -8.85
CA ARG A 91 -10.73 -12.48 -8.54
C ARG A 91 -11.42 -12.51 -7.17
N ASN A 92 -11.78 -13.69 -6.67
CA ASN A 92 -12.49 -13.86 -5.41
C ASN A 92 -11.52 -13.85 -4.22
N GLU A 93 -10.28 -14.30 -4.43
CA GLU A 93 -9.20 -14.22 -3.44
C GLU A 93 -8.54 -12.83 -3.42
N ARG A 94 -8.67 -12.08 -4.52
CA ARG A 94 -8.15 -10.72 -4.66
C ARG A 94 -8.82 -9.78 -3.68
N TRP A 95 -8.01 -9.08 -2.90
CA TRP A 95 -8.52 -8.17 -1.87
C TRP A 95 -9.27 -6.99 -2.44
N ARG A 96 -10.32 -6.56 -1.75
CA ARG A 96 -11.10 -5.37 -2.09
C ARG A 96 -10.50 -4.13 -1.43
N ILE A 97 -10.85 -2.95 -1.94
CA ILE A 97 -10.39 -1.65 -1.41
C ILE A 97 -10.48 -1.55 0.13
N PRO A 98 -11.61 -1.89 0.79
CA PRO A 98 -11.68 -1.77 2.25
C PRO A 98 -10.67 -2.65 2.99
N GLN A 99 -10.32 -3.81 2.43
CA GLN A 99 -9.32 -4.70 3.04
C GLN A 99 -7.91 -4.14 2.83
N LEU A 100 -7.63 -3.62 1.64
CA LEU A 100 -6.34 -3.00 1.32
C LEU A 100 -6.06 -1.77 2.18
N LEU A 101 -7.07 -0.90 2.40
CA LEU A 101 -6.93 0.30 3.22
C LEU A 101 -6.61 -0.01 4.69
N ASN A 102 -7.00 -1.19 5.18
CA ASN A 102 -6.68 -1.67 6.54
C ASN A 102 -5.36 -2.47 6.60
N HIS A 103 -4.65 -2.62 5.49
CA HIS A 103 -3.40 -3.37 5.46
C HIS A 103 -2.29 -2.61 6.21
N PRO A 104 -1.40 -3.28 6.97
CA PRO A 104 -0.30 -2.63 7.72
C PRO A 104 0.61 -1.70 6.91
N PHE A 105 0.67 -1.86 5.59
CA PHE A 105 1.38 -0.94 4.72
C PHE A 105 0.70 0.45 4.61
N LEU A 106 -0.63 0.50 4.56
CA LEU A 106 -1.42 1.73 4.44
C LEU A 106 -1.91 2.25 5.80
N ALA A 107 -2.17 1.32 6.73
CA ALA A 107 -2.56 1.59 8.11
C ALA A 107 -1.55 0.90 9.05
N PRO A 108 -0.34 1.46 9.21
CA PRO A 108 0.67 0.88 10.08
C PRO A 108 0.12 0.78 11.51
N PRO A 109 0.35 -0.36 12.20
CA PRO A 109 -0.11 -0.52 13.56
C PRO A 109 0.48 0.60 14.42
N VAL A 110 -0.40 1.34 15.09
CA VAL A 110 -0.01 2.36 16.07
C VAL A 110 0.78 1.63 17.15
N PRO A 111 2.07 1.96 17.36
CA PRO A 111 2.84 1.27 18.37
C PRO A 111 2.19 1.44 19.75
N SER A 112 2.08 0.37 20.52
CA SER A 112 1.40 0.36 21.83
C SER A 112 2.08 1.21 22.90
N TYR A 113 3.30 1.69 22.63
CA TYR A 113 3.95 2.70 23.47
C TYR A 113 3.41 4.10 23.20
N LEU A 114 2.70 4.36 22.08
CA LEU A 114 2.03 5.63 21.87
C LEU A 114 0.88 5.71 22.87
N PRO A 115 1.00 6.63 23.83
CA PRO A 115 0.07 6.67 24.92
C PRO A 115 -1.24 7.30 24.45
N SER A 116 -2.35 6.81 25.01
CA SER A 116 -3.70 7.13 24.56
C SER A 116 -4.16 8.55 24.90
N SER A 117 -3.44 9.29 25.75
CA SER A 117 -3.75 10.68 26.09
C SER A 117 -2.81 11.66 25.39
N LEU A 118 -3.36 12.82 25.01
CA LEU A 118 -2.65 13.90 24.34
C LEU A 118 -1.42 14.36 25.16
N ASP A 119 -1.54 14.39 26.49
CA ASP A 119 -0.45 14.76 27.40
C ASP A 119 0.72 13.78 27.33
N GLN A 120 0.42 12.48 27.26
CA GLN A 120 1.45 11.47 27.17
C GLN A 120 2.07 11.46 25.76
N GLN A 121 1.30 11.74 24.69
CA GLN A 121 1.82 11.87 23.32
C GLN A 121 2.79 13.05 23.22
N CYS A 122 2.46 14.17 23.87
CA CYS A 122 3.34 15.31 24.06
C CYS A 122 4.63 14.90 24.79
N GLY A 123 4.54 14.07 25.83
CA GLY A 123 5.70 13.51 26.54
C GLY A 123 6.65 12.70 25.64
N LEU A 124 6.12 11.82 24.78
CA LEU A 124 6.95 11.08 23.82
C LEU A 124 7.60 11.98 22.77
N LEU A 125 6.86 12.96 22.23
CA LEU A 125 7.42 13.92 21.27
C LEU A 125 8.57 14.71 21.89
N MET A 126 8.48 15.05 23.18
CA MET A 126 9.57 15.68 23.92
C MET A 126 10.79 14.77 24.06
N GLN A 127 10.61 13.48 24.34
CA GLN A 127 11.71 12.51 24.46
C GLN A 127 12.42 12.27 23.12
N ILE A 128 11.65 12.08 22.03
CA ILE A 128 12.19 11.95 20.68
C ILE A 128 12.91 13.24 20.29
N SER A 129 12.32 14.41 20.58
CA SER A 129 12.98 15.71 20.35
C SER A 129 14.30 15.86 21.11
N GLU A 130 14.46 15.24 22.28
CA GLU A 130 15.69 15.28 23.06
C GLU A 130 16.77 14.37 22.46
N GLU A 131 16.38 13.20 21.97
CA GLU A 131 17.28 12.25 21.30
C GLU A 131 17.90 12.86 20.03
N TYR A 132 17.12 13.62 19.26
CA TYR A 132 17.57 14.26 18.02
C TYR A 132 18.11 15.69 18.21
N SER A 133 18.14 16.22 19.44
CA SER A 133 18.61 17.59 19.72
C SER A 133 20.12 17.78 19.52
N VAL A 134 20.85 16.68 19.34
CA VAL A 134 22.31 16.67 19.09
C VAL A 134 22.63 17.18 17.68
N VAL A 135 21.67 17.15 16.75
CA VAL A 135 21.83 17.69 15.40
C VAL A 135 21.51 19.21 15.42
N PRO A 136 22.47 20.10 15.13
CA PRO A 136 22.28 21.56 15.25
C PRO A 136 21.13 22.10 14.41
N GLU A 137 20.91 21.52 13.23
CA GLU A 137 19.85 21.89 12.28
C GLU A 137 18.45 21.53 12.81
N VAL A 138 18.34 20.48 13.62
CA VAL A 138 17.07 19.97 14.16
C VAL A 138 16.75 20.62 15.51
N SER A 139 17.76 21.14 16.22
CA SER A 139 17.63 21.76 17.55
C SER A 139 16.66 22.95 17.58
N VAL A 140 16.60 23.77 16.52
CA VAL A 140 15.67 24.92 16.43
C VAL A 140 14.23 24.45 16.31
N LEU A 141 13.97 23.46 15.44
CA LEU A 141 12.64 22.86 15.26
C LEU A 141 12.18 22.15 16.54
N CYS A 142 13.08 21.41 17.18
CA CYS A 142 12.85 20.79 18.48
C CYS A 142 12.42 21.86 19.49
N SER A 143 13.18 22.94 19.63
CA SER A 143 12.87 24.02 20.58
C SER A 143 11.51 24.68 20.32
N GLN A 144 11.13 24.88 19.05
CA GLN A 144 9.82 25.42 18.68
C GLN A 144 8.67 24.45 19.01
N LEU A 145 8.86 23.16 18.73
CA LEU A 145 7.91 22.11 19.12
C LEU A 145 7.72 22.05 20.64
N LYS A 146 8.82 22.12 21.42
CA LYS A 146 8.75 22.15 22.90
C LYS A 146 7.89 23.31 23.39
N GLN A 147 8.02 24.51 22.82
CA GLN A 147 7.23 25.69 23.20
C GLN A 147 5.73 25.55 22.86
N LEU A 148 5.40 25.03 21.68
CA LEU A 148 4.02 24.81 21.26
C LEU A 148 3.31 23.76 22.14
N ILE A 149 4.02 22.68 22.47
CA ILE A 149 3.50 21.60 23.33
C ILE A 149 3.23 22.11 24.75
N VAL A 150 4.15 22.89 25.33
CA VAL A 150 3.98 23.50 26.67
C VAL A 150 2.83 24.51 26.69
N GLY A 151 2.63 25.26 25.60
CA GLY A 151 1.47 26.15 25.44
C GLY A 151 0.15 25.37 25.45
N PHE A 152 0.08 24.28 24.70
CA PHE A 152 -1.12 23.44 24.61
C PHE A 152 -1.52 22.80 25.96
N SER A 153 -0.54 22.35 26.75
CA SER A 153 -0.80 21.71 28.05
C SER A 153 -1.33 22.70 29.11
N ARG A 154 -1.06 24.01 28.95
CA ARG A 154 -1.60 25.07 29.82
C ARG A 154 -3.06 25.40 29.51
N ASP A 155 -3.46 25.33 28.26
CA ASP A 155 -4.83 25.65 27.83
C ASP A 155 -5.84 24.58 28.30
N THR A 156 -5.42 23.31 28.41
CA THR A 156 -6.29 22.21 28.89
C THR A 156 -6.56 22.25 30.40
N GLN A 157 -5.71 22.86 31.22
CA GLN A 157 -5.94 23.00 32.67
C GLN A 157 -6.80 24.23 33.03
N GLY A 158 -7.05 25.13 32.08
CA GLY A 158 -7.80 26.39 32.30
C GLY A 158 -9.30 26.34 32.02
N SER A 159 -9.87 25.18 31.65
CA SER A 159 -11.31 25.02 31.34
C SER A 159 -12.04 24.04 32.27
N LEU A 160 -11.70 24.04 33.56
CA LEU A 160 -12.51 23.42 34.63
C LEU A 160 -13.47 24.44 35.25
#